data_AF-X1STL2-F1
#
_entry.id   AF-X1STL2-F1
#
_cell.length_a   1.000
_cell.length_b   1.000
_cell.length_c   1.000
_cell.angle_alpha   90.00
_cell.angle_beta   90.00
_cell.angle_gamma   90.00
#
_symmetry.space_group_name_H-M   'P 1'
#
loop_
_entity.id
_entity.type
_entity.pdbx_description
1 polymer ?
#
loop_
_entity_poly.entity_id
_entity_poly.type
_entity_poly.pdbx_seq_one_letter_code
_entity_poly.pdbx_strand_id
1 'polypeptide(L)'
;LREFYDAPSWIAEPFALLGVTGEWANKYWFSHWVQPGRFELGEMHRRELIDDDAVKLAYRTMGYSPFWQDLLLELVKAVPTRVDVRRWWDMRTIDEAKLRDIYHRQGYYGEDLDLYVLWTKVYVAFPDLIARWKNGWLTEDDVRNELKTLGMPDDRVEEMIQTKIKPAQPERVEGERDLTKAEVYAGVKKEVISWDEGLELLQDMGYDAEEAEFILEVRVGVAEGSPDTFTEFKRWTQGYRKAMGLEAKIPPAELIAAGKALKEAETARKEAIDKGIKEEKLAPYEKAVSDAQYRYRQLLTKWKEETK
;
A
#
# COMPACT_ATOMS: atom_id res chain seq x y z
N LEU A 1 -29.41 47.02 8.94
CA LEU A 1 -30.35 45.87 8.75
C LEU A 1 -31.80 46.31 8.58
N ARG A 2 -32.43 47.10 9.48
CA ARG A 2 -33.82 47.59 9.27
C ARG A 2 -34.04 48.32 7.93
N GLU A 3 -33.05 49.08 7.46
CA GLU A 3 -33.13 49.85 6.21
C GLU A 3 -33.39 49.00 4.95
N PHE A 4 -33.01 47.73 4.93
CA PHE A 4 -33.24 46.84 3.78
C PHE A 4 -34.63 46.20 3.78
N TYR A 5 -35.38 46.35 4.88
CA TYR A 5 -36.64 45.68 5.14
C TYR A 5 -37.80 46.64 5.40
N ASP A 6 -37.55 47.94 5.37
CA ASP A 6 -38.60 48.94 5.41
C ASP A 6 -39.33 48.98 4.06
N ALA A 7 -40.65 49.13 4.10
CA ALA A 7 -41.46 49.19 2.90
C ALA A 7 -41.10 50.46 2.10
N PRO A 8 -40.82 50.36 0.80
CA PRO A 8 -40.59 51.55 -0.02
C PRO A 8 -41.86 52.40 -0.08
N SER A 9 -41.72 53.71 -0.35
CA SER A 9 -42.85 54.65 -0.32
C SER A 9 -44.02 54.23 -1.21
N TRP A 10 -43.73 53.65 -2.38
CA TRP A 10 -44.73 53.15 -3.32
C TRP A 10 -45.55 51.95 -2.80
N ILE A 11 -45.11 51.29 -1.72
CA ILE A 11 -45.91 50.31 -0.95
C ILE A 11 -46.51 50.97 0.30
N ALA A 12 -45.71 51.72 1.05
CA ALA A 12 -46.11 52.28 2.33
C ALA A 12 -47.24 53.32 2.22
N GLU A 13 -47.21 54.17 1.18
CA GLU A 13 -48.23 55.21 0.95
C GLU A 13 -49.60 54.60 0.62
N PRO A 14 -49.75 53.64 -0.33
CA PRO A 14 -51.00 52.93 -0.52
C PRO A 14 -51.50 52.18 0.73
N PHE A 15 -50.60 51.54 1.48
CA PHE A 15 -50.94 50.83 2.71
C PHE A 15 -51.50 51.77 3.79
N ALA A 16 -50.95 52.98 3.90
CA ALA A 16 -51.44 54.01 4.82
C ALA A 16 -52.86 54.48 4.47
N LEU A 17 -53.19 54.60 3.18
CA LEU A 17 -54.56 54.93 2.74
C LEU A 17 -55.57 53.84 3.12
N LEU A 18 -55.13 52.59 3.23
CA LEU A 18 -55.92 51.45 3.70
C LEU A 18 -55.95 51.32 5.24
N GLY A 19 -55.36 52.28 5.96
CA GLY A 19 -55.28 52.28 7.43
C GLY A 19 -54.18 51.39 8.01
N VAL A 20 -53.28 50.83 7.19
CA VAL A 20 -52.13 50.05 7.67
C VAL A 20 -51.00 51.00 8.03
N THR A 21 -50.63 51.03 9.32
CA THR A 21 -49.55 51.90 9.81
C THR A 21 -48.19 51.48 9.24
N GLY A 22 -47.23 52.41 9.15
CA GLY A 22 -45.89 52.15 8.58
C GLY A 22 -45.17 50.93 9.14
N GLU A 23 -45.30 50.63 10.45
CA GLU A 23 -44.70 49.43 11.04
C GLU A 23 -45.26 48.12 10.42
N TRP A 24 -46.56 48.07 10.18
CA TRP A 24 -47.23 46.91 9.58
C TRP A 24 -46.95 46.81 8.08
N ALA A 25 -46.80 47.94 7.38
CA ALA A 25 -46.33 47.95 6.00
C ALA A 25 -44.91 47.36 5.90
N ASN A 26 -44.00 47.71 6.82
CA ASN A 26 -42.64 47.15 6.86
C ASN A 26 -42.65 45.65 7.17
N LYS A 27 -43.49 45.18 8.11
CA LYS A 27 -43.63 43.74 8.39
C LYS A 27 -44.19 42.96 7.20
N TYR A 28 -45.20 43.53 6.52
CA TYR A 28 -45.75 42.94 5.30
C TYR A 28 -44.68 42.87 4.20
N TRP A 29 -43.96 43.96 3.97
CA TRP A 29 -42.86 44.00 3.01
C TRP A 29 -41.75 43.00 3.35
N PHE A 30 -41.32 42.93 4.61
CA PHE A 30 -40.38 41.91 5.07
C PHE A 30 -40.84 40.49 4.72
N SER A 31 -42.12 40.18 4.92
CA SER A 31 -42.70 38.86 4.62
C SER A 31 -42.82 38.55 3.12
N HIS A 32 -42.72 39.57 2.24
CA HIS A 32 -42.75 39.38 0.80
C HIS A 32 -41.46 38.71 0.28
N TRP A 33 -40.34 38.93 0.96
CA TRP A 33 -39.05 38.38 0.55
C TRP A 33 -38.99 36.89 0.84
N VAL A 34 -38.36 36.14 -0.07
CA VAL A 34 -38.01 34.74 0.18
C VAL A 34 -36.90 34.72 1.22
N GLN A 35 -37.22 34.21 2.41
CA GLN A 35 -36.28 34.09 3.52
C GLN A 35 -35.32 32.90 3.31
N PRO A 36 -34.08 32.97 3.80
CA PRO A 36 -33.13 31.85 3.70
C PRO A 36 -33.69 30.60 4.40
N GLY A 37 -33.40 29.42 3.87
CA GLY A 37 -33.77 28.17 4.51
C GLY A 37 -32.85 27.83 5.69
N ARG A 38 -33.17 26.73 6.39
CA ARG A 38 -32.38 26.24 7.53
C ARG A 38 -30.92 25.93 7.18
N PHE A 39 -30.68 25.46 5.95
CA PHE A 39 -29.34 25.08 5.49
C PHE A 39 -28.49 26.33 5.25
N GLU A 40 -29.05 27.33 4.56
CA GLU A 40 -28.39 28.62 4.31
C GLU A 40 -28.10 29.34 5.63
N LEU A 41 -29.07 29.37 6.55
CA LEU A 41 -28.88 29.96 7.89
C LEU A 41 -27.75 29.25 8.66
N GLY A 42 -27.67 27.92 8.59
CA GLY A 42 -26.60 27.15 9.20
C GLY A 42 -25.22 27.44 8.58
N GLU A 43 -25.14 27.60 7.26
CA GLU A 43 -23.90 27.98 6.58
C GLU A 43 -23.47 29.41 6.92
N MET A 44 -24.41 30.36 6.97
CA MET A 44 -24.13 31.74 7.36
C MET A 44 -23.64 31.82 8.81
N HIS A 45 -24.27 31.07 9.72
CA HIS A 45 -23.84 30.96 11.12
C HIS A 45 -22.44 30.36 11.25
N ARG A 46 -22.17 29.23 10.58
CA ARG A 46 -20.85 28.57 10.64
C ARG A 46 -19.73 29.44 10.09
N ARG A 47 -20.03 30.35 9.18
CA ARG A 47 -19.08 31.32 8.59
C ARG A 47 -19.04 32.65 9.36
N GLU A 48 -19.70 32.72 10.51
CA GLU A 48 -19.73 33.89 11.39
C GLU A 48 -20.31 35.15 10.70
N LEU A 49 -21.16 34.96 9.69
CA LEU A 49 -21.83 36.08 8.99
C LEU A 49 -23.03 36.61 9.79
N ILE A 50 -23.59 35.77 10.65
CA ILE A 50 -24.69 36.05 11.57
C ILE A 50 -24.46 35.31 12.88
N ASP A 51 -24.98 35.85 13.97
CA ASP A 51 -24.92 35.27 15.31
C ASP A 51 -26.14 34.39 15.63
N ASP A 52 -26.14 33.80 16.83
CA ASP A 52 -27.23 32.96 17.34
C ASP A 52 -28.57 33.70 17.35
N ASP A 53 -28.58 34.98 17.74
CA ASP A 53 -29.79 35.79 17.85
C ASP A 53 -30.42 36.05 16.48
N ALA A 54 -29.60 36.33 15.46
CA ALA A 54 -30.06 36.51 14.09
C ALA A 54 -30.66 35.20 13.50
N VAL A 55 -30.03 34.06 13.75
CA VAL A 55 -30.56 32.74 13.32
C VAL A 55 -31.89 32.44 14.01
N LYS A 56 -31.96 32.63 15.34
CA LYS A 56 -33.19 32.38 16.11
C LYS A 56 -34.31 33.33 15.71
N LEU A 57 -34.02 34.60 15.40
CA LEU A 57 -34.99 35.53 14.85
C LEU A 57 -35.53 35.04 13.50
N ALA A 58 -34.68 34.54 12.60
CA ALA A 58 -35.11 33.99 11.32
C ALA A 58 -36.00 32.75 11.51
N TYR A 59 -35.65 31.84 12.43
CA TYR A 59 -36.52 30.72 12.77
C TYR A 59 -37.85 31.16 13.40
N ARG A 60 -37.84 32.24 14.18
CA ARG A 60 -39.07 32.82 14.75
C ARG A 60 -39.99 33.36 13.67
N THR A 61 -39.46 34.05 12.65
CA THR A 61 -40.29 34.56 11.54
C THR A 61 -40.88 33.44 10.68
N MET A 62 -40.21 32.27 10.65
CA MET A 62 -40.75 31.03 10.05
C MET A 62 -41.79 30.32 10.93
N GLY A 63 -42.02 30.78 12.16
CA GLY A 63 -43.01 30.22 13.07
C GLY A 63 -42.50 29.12 14.02
N TYR A 64 -41.18 28.89 14.13
CA TYR A 64 -40.65 27.95 15.11
C TYR A 64 -40.74 28.50 16.53
N SER A 65 -41.17 27.66 17.48
CA SER A 65 -41.18 28.02 18.90
C SER A 65 -39.74 28.14 19.45
N PRO A 66 -39.51 28.86 20.56
CA PRO A 66 -38.16 28.99 21.15
C PRO A 66 -37.46 27.65 21.37
N PHE A 67 -38.20 26.63 21.81
CA PHE A 67 -37.70 25.26 21.96
C PHE A 67 -37.09 24.69 20.66
N TRP A 68 -37.79 24.85 19.54
CA TRP A 68 -37.30 24.35 18.24
C TRP A 68 -36.17 25.20 17.67
N GLN A 69 -36.14 26.50 17.96
CA GLN A 69 -35.06 27.40 17.52
C GLN A 69 -33.71 26.95 18.07
N ASP A 70 -33.66 26.61 19.36
CA ASP A 70 -32.44 26.12 20.00
C ASP A 70 -31.97 24.79 19.38
N LEU A 71 -32.90 23.84 19.19
CA LEU A 71 -32.57 22.54 18.60
C LEU A 71 -32.12 22.63 17.13
N LEU A 72 -32.75 23.50 16.34
CA LEU A 72 -32.37 23.73 14.94
C LEU A 72 -31.00 24.41 14.83
N LEU A 73 -30.66 25.30 15.77
CA LEU A 73 -29.34 25.92 15.83
C LEU A 73 -28.26 24.90 16.24
N GLU A 74 -28.54 23.99 17.17
CA GLU A 74 -27.61 22.91 17.48
C GLU A 74 -27.44 21.93 16.30
N LEU A 75 -28.52 21.65 15.57
CA LEU A 75 -28.50 20.73 14.42
C LEU A 75 -27.52 21.16 13.32
N VAL A 76 -27.34 22.47 13.10
CA VAL A 76 -26.45 22.98 12.03
C VAL A 76 -24.96 22.97 12.42
N LYS A 77 -24.64 22.72 13.70
CA LYS A 77 -23.26 22.60 14.18
C LYS A 77 -22.66 21.28 13.72
N ALA A 78 -21.40 21.33 13.27
CA ALA A 78 -20.72 20.15 12.76
C ALA A 78 -20.43 19.14 13.88
N VAL A 79 -20.60 17.86 13.55
CA VAL A 79 -20.10 16.75 14.36
C VAL A 79 -18.71 16.38 13.84
N PRO A 80 -17.69 16.15 14.70
CA PRO A 80 -16.35 15.76 14.27
C PRO A 80 -16.37 14.57 13.32
N THR A 81 -15.42 14.49 12.37
CA THR A 81 -15.36 13.37 11.42
C THR A 81 -14.85 12.10 12.09
N ARG A 82 -15.23 10.91 11.59
CA ARG A 82 -14.71 9.64 12.11
C ARG A 82 -13.19 9.55 12.10
N VAL A 83 -12.55 10.12 11.08
CA VAL A 83 -11.09 10.09 10.95
C VAL A 83 -10.44 10.86 12.09
N ASP A 84 -10.95 12.07 12.38
CA ASP A 84 -10.42 12.90 13.46
C ASP A 84 -10.72 12.30 14.83
N VAL A 85 -11.93 11.77 15.04
CA VAL A 85 -12.32 11.08 16.28
C VAL A 85 -11.42 9.88 16.55
N ARG A 86 -11.10 9.08 15.52
CA ARG A 86 -10.16 7.97 15.65
C ARG A 86 -8.75 8.43 16.01
N ARG A 87 -8.28 9.56 15.44
CA ARG A 87 -6.98 10.14 15.79
C ARG A 87 -6.96 10.65 17.23
N TRP A 88 -8.05 11.24 17.70
CA TRP A 88 -8.20 11.68 19.09
C TRP A 88 -8.14 10.49 20.06
N TRP A 89 -8.82 9.39 19.71
CA TRP A 89 -8.73 8.13 20.44
C TRP A 89 -7.29 7.60 20.47
N ASP A 90 -6.61 7.57 19.32
CA ASP A 90 -5.21 7.14 19.20
C ASP A 90 -4.27 7.97 20.07
N MET A 91 -4.40 9.29 20.02
CA MET A 91 -3.64 10.24 20.84
C MET A 91 -4.08 10.28 22.31
N ARG A 92 -5.08 9.47 22.71
CA ARG A 92 -5.65 9.43 24.08
C ARG A 92 -6.16 10.79 24.57
N THR A 93 -6.61 11.65 23.65
CA THR A 93 -7.23 12.95 23.99
C THR A 93 -8.71 12.81 24.35
N ILE A 94 -9.31 11.65 24.05
CA ILE A 94 -10.68 11.29 24.43
C ILE A 94 -10.69 9.88 25.05
N ASP A 95 -11.69 9.60 25.88
CA ASP A 95 -11.98 8.29 26.44
C ASP A 95 -13.08 7.56 25.64
N GLU A 96 -13.42 6.33 26.07
CA GLU A 96 -14.38 5.49 25.34
C GLU A 96 -15.80 6.07 25.43
N ALA A 97 -16.16 6.67 26.56
CA ALA A 97 -17.42 7.36 26.74
C ALA A 97 -17.57 8.50 25.73
N LYS A 98 -16.53 9.31 25.55
CA LYS A 98 -16.53 10.41 24.59
C LYS A 98 -16.48 9.92 23.14
N LEU A 99 -15.73 8.85 22.85
CA LEU A 99 -15.74 8.19 21.55
C LEU A 99 -17.16 7.75 21.17
N ARG A 100 -17.85 7.07 22.09
CA ARG A 100 -19.23 6.59 21.90
C ARG A 100 -20.22 7.74 21.72
N ASP A 101 -20.12 8.81 22.53
CA ASP A 101 -20.93 10.03 22.38
C ASP A 101 -20.80 10.65 20.99
N ILE A 102 -19.59 10.78 20.46
CA ILE A 102 -19.39 11.40 19.15
C ILE A 102 -19.95 10.51 18.03
N TYR A 103 -19.70 9.20 18.06
CA TYR A 103 -20.29 8.28 17.09
C TYR A 103 -21.82 8.25 17.16
N HIS A 104 -22.38 8.38 18.35
CA HIS A 104 -23.83 8.53 18.51
C HIS A 104 -24.36 9.81 17.85
N ARG A 105 -23.69 10.95 18.06
CA ARG A 105 -24.03 12.23 17.42
C ARG A 105 -23.87 12.21 15.90
N GLN A 106 -22.99 11.36 15.36
CA GLN A 106 -22.88 11.12 13.91
C GLN A 106 -24.04 10.29 13.36
N GLY A 107 -24.86 9.68 14.23
CA GLY A 107 -26.03 8.90 13.87
C GLY A 107 -25.86 7.39 13.99
N TYR A 108 -24.84 6.89 14.68
CA TYR A 108 -24.69 5.45 14.95
C TYR A 108 -25.40 5.04 16.25
N TYR A 109 -26.11 3.92 16.21
CA TYR A 109 -26.93 3.42 17.33
C TYR A 109 -26.80 1.91 17.46
N GLY A 110 -27.15 1.38 18.65
CA GLY A 110 -27.22 -0.06 18.91
C GLY A 110 -25.95 -0.80 18.51
N GLU A 111 -26.12 -1.90 17.79
CA GLU A 111 -25.03 -2.77 17.34
C GLU A 111 -24.01 -2.02 16.46
N ASP A 112 -24.46 -1.16 15.54
CA ASP A 112 -23.53 -0.40 14.69
C ASP A 112 -22.60 0.47 15.54
N LEU A 113 -23.14 1.13 16.58
CA LEU A 113 -22.34 1.93 17.49
C LEU A 113 -21.32 1.09 18.25
N ASP A 114 -21.74 -0.09 18.74
CA ASP A 114 -20.85 -1.03 19.43
C ASP A 114 -19.73 -1.51 18.50
N LEU A 115 -20.05 -1.86 17.25
CA LEU A 115 -19.10 -2.25 16.22
C LEU A 115 -18.12 -1.12 15.87
N TYR A 116 -18.59 0.13 15.74
CA TYR A 116 -17.72 1.27 15.48
C TYR A 116 -16.74 1.55 16.61
N VAL A 117 -17.21 1.46 17.86
CA VAL A 117 -16.36 1.63 19.04
C VAL A 117 -15.30 0.51 19.08
N LEU A 118 -15.73 -0.77 18.99
CA LEU A 118 -14.82 -1.92 19.00
C LEU A 118 -13.79 -1.83 17.87
N TRP A 119 -14.25 -1.55 16.65
CA TRP A 119 -13.36 -1.40 15.49
C TRP A 119 -12.32 -0.31 15.73
N THR A 120 -12.72 0.85 16.27
CA THR A 120 -11.80 1.96 16.52
C THR A 120 -10.74 1.57 17.55
N LYS A 121 -11.14 0.94 18.64
CA LYS A 121 -10.26 0.45 19.71
C LYS A 121 -9.20 -0.50 19.14
N VAL A 122 -9.65 -1.53 18.43
CA VAL A 122 -8.78 -2.57 17.87
C VAL A 122 -7.90 -2.03 16.75
N TYR A 123 -8.48 -1.31 15.79
CA TYR A 123 -7.76 -0.81 14.62
C TYR A 123 -6.57 0.07 15.00
N VAL A 124 -6.74 0.87 16.05
CA VAL A 124 -5.70 1.77 16.55
C VAL A 124 -4.64 1.03 17.38
N ALA A 125 -5.04 0.12 18.26
CA ALA A 125 -4.09 -0.60 19.13
C ALA A 125 -3.27 -1.67 18.37
N PHE A 126 -3.89 -2.35 17.40
CA PHE A 126 -3.32 -3.55 16.79
C PHE A 126 -1.94 -3.35 16.14
N PRO A 127 -1.68 -2.28 15.36
CA PRO A 127 -0.35 -2.07 14.77
C PRO A 127 0.76 -1.93 15.81
N ASP A 128 0.51 -1.20 16.92
CA ASP A 128 1.48 -1.04 18.01
C ASP A 128 1.70 -2.36 18.75
N LEU A 129 0.63 -3.10 19.06
CA LEU A 129 0.73 -4.42 19.71
C LEU A 129 1.60 -5.38 18.92
N ILE A 130 1.40 -5.45 17.60
CA ILE A 130 2.22 -6.30 16.73
C ILE A 130 3.66 -5.81 16.63
N ALA A 131 3.90 -4.49 16.60
CA ALA A 131 5.25 -3.94 16.59
C ALA A 131 6.01 -4.26 17.88
N ARG A 132 5.37 -4.08 19.04
CA ARG A 132 5.94 -4.39 20.36
C ARG A 132 6.18 -5.89 20.54
N TRP A 133 5.27 -6.73 20.06
CA TRP A 133 5.47 -8.19 20.03
C TRP A 133 6.67 -8.58 19.16
N LYS A 134 6.77 -8.05 17.92
CA LYS A 134 7.91 -8.32 17.02
C LYS A 134 9.25 -7.89 17.59
N ASN A 135 9.26 -6.87 18.45
CA ASN A 135 10.46 -6.39 19.13
C ASN A 135 10.74 -7.14 20.45
N GLY A 136 9.96 -8.18 20.79
CA GLY A 136 10.11 -8.96 22.02
C GLY A 136 9.68 -8.22 23.30
N TRP A 137 8.97 -7.08 23.19
CA TRP A 137 8.51 -6.30 24.35
C TRP A 137 7.17 -6.80 24.90
N LEU A 138 6.47 -7.64 24.15
CA LEU A 138 5.22 -8.30 24.53
C LEU A 138 5.31 -9.77 24.16
N THR A 139 4.74 -10.62 25.00
CA THR A 139 4.49 -12.03 24.68
C THR A 139 3.23 -12.20 23.84
N GLU A 140 3.03 -13.38 23.24
CA GLU A 140 1.77 -13.70 22.55
C GLU A 140 0.56 -13.60 23.49
N ASP A 141 0.73 -14.03 24.75
CA ASP A 141 -0.32 -13.94 25.78
C ASP A 141 -0.66 -12.49 26.14
N ASP A 142 0.33 -11.59 26.16
CA ASP A 142 0.07 -10.17 26.38
C ASP A 142 -0.77 -9.57 25.25
N VAL A 143 -0.46 -9.91 23.99
CA VAL A 143 -1.24 -9.46 22.82
C VAL A 143 -2.67 -10.01 22.89
N ARG A 144 -2.82 -11.30 23.22
CA ARG A 144 -4.12 -11.96 23.39
C ARG A 144 -4.96 -11.26 24.47
N ASN A 145 -4.37 -11.02 25.64
CA ASN A 145 -5.05 -10.38 26.77
C ASN A 145 -5.47 -8.94 26.46
N GLU A 146 -4.62 -8.17 25.77
CA GLU A 146 -4.96 -6.80 25.37
C GLU A 146 -6.14 -6.80 24.39
N LEU A 147 -6.12 -7.65 23.36
CA LEU A 147 -7.20 -7.72 22.37
C LEU A 147 -8.56 -8.11 23.01
N LYS A 148 -8.55 -9.04 23.97
CA LYS A 148 -9.75 -9.37 24.76
C LYS A 148 -10.22 -8.19 25.60
N THR A 149 -9.30 -7.47 26.24
CA THR A 149 -9.60 -6.27 27.03
C THR A 149 -10.23 -5.16 26.18
N LEU A 150 -9.87 -5.07 24.90
CA LEU A 150 -10.50 -4.15 23.95
C LEU A 150 -11.94 -4.55 23.57
N GLY A 151 -12.37 -5.75 23.94
CA GLY A 151 -13.73 -6.27 23.71
C GLY A 151 -13.86 -7.18 22.48
N MET A 152 -12.74 -7.68 21.94
CA MET A 152 -12.78 -8.60 20.81
C MET A 152 -13.25 -10.00 21.26
N PRO A 153 -14.14 -10.66 20.51
CA PRO A 153 -14.55 -12.05 20.77
C PRO A 153 -13.36 -13.02 20.80
N ASP A 154 -13.37 -13.96 21.74
CA ASP A 154 -12.27 -14.89 21.99
C ASP A 154 -11.88 -15.71 20.75
N ASP A 155 -12.86 -16.21 20.02
CA ASP A 155 -12.67 -16.97 18.78
C ASP A 155 -11.98 -16.11 17.70
N ARG A 156 -12.37 -14.84 17.58
CA ARG A 156 -11.74 -13.89 16.66
C ARG A 156 -10.32 -13.53 17.08
N VAL A 157 -10.05 -13.41 18.38
CA VAL A 157 -8.69 -13.18 18.88
C VAL A 157 -7.77 -14.33 18.46
N GLU A 158 -8.18 -15.58 18.68
CA GLU A 158 -7.36 -16.74 18.31
C GLU A 158 -7.12 -16.80 16.79
N GLU A 159 -8.13 -16.54 15.97
CA GLU A 159 -7.96 -16.46 14.51
C GLU A 159 -6.95 -15.36 14.10
N MET A 160 -7.01 -14.19 14.76
CA MET A 160 -6.07 -13.10 14.49
C MET A 160 -4.64 -13.45 14.90
N ILE A 161 -4.45 -14.11 16.05
CA ILE A 161 -3.14 -14.59 16.49
C ILE A 161 -2.60 -15.59 15.47
N GLN A 162 -3.34 -16.64 15.13
CA GLN A 162 -2.90 -17.67 14.17
C GLN A 162 -2.52 -17.09 12.79
N THR A 163 -3.25 -16.08 12.31
CA THR A 163 -3.02 -15.51 10.97
C THR A 163 -1.94 -14.44 10.93
N LYS A 164 -1.67 -13.73 12.05
CA LYS A 164 -0.80 -12.55 12.09
C LYS A 164 0.49 -12.79 12.88
N ILE A 165 0.45 -13.68 13.85
CA ILE A 165 1.59 -14.18 14.60
C ILE A 165 1.92 -15.54 14.01
N LYS A 166 2.90 -15.57 13.10
CA LYS A 166 3.48 -16.85 12.69
C LYS A 166 4.18 -17.41 13.92
N PRO A 167 4.01 -18.71 14.26
CA PRO A 167 4.84 -19.32 15.28
C PRO A 167 6.27 -19.03 14.87
N ALA A 168 7.01 -18.37 15.76
CA ALA A 168 8.44 -18.24 15.59
C ALA A 168 8.93 -19.67 15.30
N GLN A 169 9.43 -19.91 14.09
CA GLN A 169 10.43 -20.97 13.96
C GLN A 169 11.44 -20.66 15.06
N PRO A 170 11.86 -21.67 15.85
CA PRO A 170 12.68 -21.43 17.04
C PRO A 170 13.73 -20.39 16.68
N GLU A 171 13.72 -19.27 17.40
CA GLU A 171 14.80 -18.30 17.35
C GLU A 171 16.07 -19.13 17.52
N ARG A 172 16.81 -19.31 16.43
CA ARG A 172 18.21 -19.67 16.50
C ARG A 172 18.80 -18.55 17.34
N VAL A 173 19.21 -18.90 18.55
CA VAL A 173 20.00 -18.03 19.41
C VAL A 173 21.18 -17.59 18.55
N GLU A 174 21.33 -16.30 18.24
CA GLU A 174 22.63 -15.64 18.27
C GLU A 174 22.59 -14.16 17.90
N GLY A 175 23.35 -13.38 18.68
CA GLY A 175 23.83 -12.06 18.31
C GLY A 175 24.98 -12.12 17.29
N GLU A 176 24.94 -13.07 16.37
CA GLU A 176 25.79 -13.09 15.18
C GLU A 176 24.85 -12.98 13.98
N ARG A 177 25.08 -11.99 13.13
CA ARG A 177 24.30 -11.90 11.89
C ARG A 177 24.59 -13.16 11.09
N ASP A 178 23.59 -14.00 10.89
CA ASP A 178 23.67 -15.15 9.98
C ASP A 178 24.22 -14.70 8.63
N LEU A 179 25.20 -15.44 8.11
CA LEU A 179 25.72 -15.26 6.76
C LEU A 179 24.55 -15.30 5.78
N THR A 180 24.38 -14.23 5.00
CA THR A 180 23.45 -14.22 3.88
C THR A 180 23.99 -15.11 2.75
N LYS A 181 23.12 -15.68 1.93
CA LYS A 181 23.54 -16.44 0.73
C LYS A 181 24.50 -15.65 -0.16
N ALA A 182 24.40 -14.32 -0.11
CA ALA A 182 25.27 -13.39 -0.80
C ALA A 182 26.68 -13.31 -0.23
N GLU A 183 26.82 -13.40 1.08
CA GLU A 183 28.11 -13.47 1.76
C GLU A 183 28.76 -14.84 1.54
N VAL A 184 27.99 -15.92 1.48
CA VAL A 184 28.50 -17.28 1.18
C VAL A 184 29.10 -17.34 -0.22
N TYR A 185 28.36 -17.03 -1.30
CA TYR A 185 28.96 -17.07 -2.64
C TYR A 185 30.05 -16.01 -2.84
N ALA A 186 30.01 -14.88 -2.11
CA ALA A 186 31.10 -13.90 -2.14
C ALA A 186 32.35 -14.41 -1.43
N GLY A 187 32.20 -15.21 -0.37
CA GLY A 187 33.29 -15.90 0.33
C GLY A 187 33.96 -16.94 -0.57
N VAL A 188 33.16 -17.77 -1.25
CA VAL A 188 33.67 -18.74 -2.25
C VAL A 188 34.38 -18.01 -3.39
N LYS A 189 33.79 -16.95 -3.93
CA LYS A 189 34.39 -16.14 -5.00
C LYS A 189 35.69 -15.44 -4.61
N LYS A 190 35.87 -15.13 -3.33
CA LYS A 190 37.09 -14.51 -2.78
C LYS A 190 38.09 -15.55 -2.27
N GLU A 191 37.82 -16.84 -2.46
CA GLU A 191 38.62 -17.97 -1.97
C GLU A 191 38.84 -17.94 -0.44
N VAL A 192 37.91 -17.31 0.29
CA VAL A 192 37.93 -17.26 1.76
C VAL A 192 37.36 -18.55 2.36
N ILE A 193 36.46 -19.20 1.62
CA ILE A 193 35.91 -20.53 1.89
C ILE A 193 35.94 -21.33 0.58
N SER A 194 36.06 -22.64 0.68
CA SER A 194 36.05 -23.57 -0.46
C SER A 194 34.65 -23.75 -1.05
N TRP A 195 34.59 -24.36 -2.23
CA TRP A 195 33.34 -24.69 -2.90
C TRP A 195 32.46 -25.61 -2.04
N ASP A 196 33.06 -26.65 -1.47
CA ASP A 196 32.36 -27.64 -0.63
C ASP A 196 31.86 -27.00 0.68
N GLU A 197 32.65 -26.11 1.30
CA GLU A 197 32.21 -25.33 2.47
C GLU A 197 31.08 -24.37 2.11
N GLY A 198 31.09 -23.78 0.90
CA GLY A 198 29.99 -22.97 0.40
C GLY A 198 28.70 -23.78 0.17
N LEU A 199 28.82 -25.03 -0.29
CA LEU A 199 27.68 -25.94 -0.46
C LEU A 199 27.07 -26.30 0.88
N GLU A 200 27.89 -26.69 1.85
CA GLU A 200 27.49 -27.02 3.21
C GLU A 200 26.78 -25.85 3.89
N LEU A 201 27.36 -24.63 3.80
CA LEU A 201 26.74 -23.43 4.35
C LEU A 201 25.39 -23.10 3.71
N LEU A 202 25.23 -23.30 2.40
CA LEU A 202 23.93 -23.10 1.75
C LEU A 202 22.92 -24.20 2.15
N GLN A 203 23.36 -25.43 2.35
CA GLN A 203 22.50 -26.52 2.83
C GLN A 203 22.03 -26.28 4.27
N ASP A 204 22.89 -25.77 5.15
CA ASP A 204 22.54 -25.38 6.53
C ASP A 204 21.55 -24.20 6.60
N MET A 205 21.53 -23.38 5.54
CA MET A 205 20.54 -22.33 5.31
C MET A 205 19.20 -22.85 4.75
N GLY A 206 19.09 -24.14 4.49
CA GLY A 206 17.86 -24.81 4.04
C GLY A 206 17.69 -24.87 2.52
N TYR A 207 18.74 -24.61 1.74
CA TYR A 207 18.76 -24.95 0.31
C TYR A 207 19.02 -26.46 0.16
N ASP A 208 18.36 -27.11 -0.79
CA ASP A 208 18.76 -28.50 -1.08
C ASP A 208 20.13 -28.55 -1.78
N ALA A 209 20.72 -29.74 -1.89
CA ALA A 209 22.07 -29.91 -2.42
C ALA A 209 22.21 -29.41 -3.86
N GLU A 210 21.17 -29.61 -4.69
CA GLU A 210 21.14 -29.19 -6.09
C GLU A 210 20.92 -27.67 -6.20
N GLU A 211 20.11 -27.08 -5.32
CA GLU A 211 19.91 -25.63 -5.21
C GLU A 211 21.17 -24.89 -4.75
N ALA A 212 21.89 -25.44 -3.76
CA ALA A 212 23.14 -24.90 -3.25
C ALA A 212 24.21 -24.87 -4.35
N GLU A 213 24.35 -25.96 -5.10
CA GLU A 213 25.27 -26.09 -6.23
C GLU A 213 24.93 -25.07 -7.32
N PHE A 214 23.67 -24.96 -7.70
CA PHE A 214 23.21 -23.97 -8.66
C PHE A 214 23.51 -22.52 -8.23
N ILE A 215 23.32 -22.19 -6.95
CA ILE A 215 23.61 -20.84 -6.42
C ILE A 215 25.09 -20.50 -6.56
N LEU A 216 25.99 -21.43 -6.22
CA LEU A 216 27.43 -21.21 -6.35
C LEU A 216 27.87 -21.14 -7.80
N GLU A 217 27.41 -22.05 -8.67
CA GLU A 217 27.72 -22.04 -10.10
C GLU A 217 27.37 -20.72 -10.77
N VAL A 218 26.16 -20.23 -10.54
CA VAL A 218 25.68 -19.00 -11.17
C VAL A 218 26.40 -17.76 -10.65
N ARG A 219 26.79 -17.73 -9.36
CA ARG A 219 27.26 -16.50 -8.69
C ARG A 219 28.78 -16.43 -8.54
N VAL A 220 29.47 -17.56 -8.50
CA VAL A 220 30.92 -17.68 -8.35
C VAL A 220 31.60 -17.82 -9.71
N GLY A 221 30.94 -18.45 -10.68
CA GLY A 221 31.46 -18.90 -11.99
C GLY A 221 32.73 -18.23 -12.52
N VAL A 222 33.88 -18.88 -12.26
CA VAL A 222 35.02 -19.07 -13.18
C VAL A 222 35.60 -20.48 -12.97
N ALA A 223 34.74 -21.51 -12.90
CA ALA A 223 35.18 -22.90 -12.85
C ALA A 223 34.85 -23.61 -14.19
N GLU A 224 35.82 -24.37 -14.68
CA GLU A 224 35.81 -25.12 -15.94
C GLU A 224 34.59 -26.06 -15.99
N GLY A 225 33.56 -25.71 -16.78
CA GLY A 225 32.30 -26.45 -16.87
C GLY A 225 31.03 -25.62 -16.71
N SER A 226 31.14 -24.35 -16.28
CA SER A 226 30.01 -23.43 -16.16
C SER A 226 29.39 -23.09 -17.54
N PRO A 227 28.06 -22.94 -17.67
CA PRO A 227 27.42 -22.56 -18.93
C PRO A 227 27.91 -21.22 -19.45
N ASP A 228 28.69 -21.24 -20.52
CA ASP A 228 29.31 -20.06 -21.10
C ASP A 228 28.35 -19.30 -22.01
N THR A 229 27.29 -19.96 -22.48
CA THR A 229 26.32 -19.43 -23.43
C THR A 229 24.88 -19.64 -22.97
N PHE A 230 23.97 -18.80 -23.47
CA PHE A 230 22.54 -18.91 -23.16
C PHE A 230 21.94 -20.28 -23.51
N THR A 231 22.43 -20.94 -24.56
CA THR A 231 21.94 -22.26 -25.00
C THR A 231 22.46 -23.40 -24.13
N GLU A 232 23.66 -23.30 -23.57
CA GLU A 232 24.15 -24.23 -22.54
C GLU A 232 23.35 -24.08 -21.25
N PHE A 233 23.10 -22.84 -20.83
CA PHE A 233 22.24 -22.52 -19.69
C PHE A 233 20.81 -23.08 -19.88
N LYS A 234 20.27 -22.96 -21.10
CA LYS A 234 18.96 -23.50 -21.43
C LYS A 234 18.93 -25.03 -21.50
N ARG A 235 20.02 -25.69 -21.88
CA ARG A 235 20.13 -27.16 -21.84
C ARG A 235 20.11 -27.68 -20.40
N TRP A 236 20.80 -27.00 -19.50
CA TRP A 236 20.87 -27.38 -18.09
C TRP A 236 19.51 -27.24 -17.41
N THR A 237 18.86 -26.09 -17.56
CA THR A 237 17.51 -25.86 -17.01
C THR A 237 16.44 -26.81 -17.57
N GLN A 238 16.58 -27.27 -18.82
CA GLN A 238 15.67 -28.26 -19.41
C GLN A 238 16.01 -29.69 -18.98
N GLY A 239 17.28 -29.99 -18.74
CA GLY A 239 17.71 -31.24 -18.10
C GLY A 239 17.09 -31.40 -16.71
N TYR A 240 17.08 -30.33 -15.91
CA TYR A 240 16.44 -30.27 -14.59
C TYR A 240 14.92 -30.54 -14.68
N ARG A 241 14.21 -29.88 -15.60
CA ARG A 241 12.77 -30.15 -15.84
C ARG A 241 12.53 -31.63 -16.15
N LYS A 242 13.40 -32.25 -16.96
CA LYS A 242 13.29 -33.68 -17.30
C LYS A 242 13.50 -34.58 -16.06
N ALA A 243 14.44 -34.24 -15.19
CA ALA A 243 14.71 -34.99 -13.96
C ALA A 243 13.53 -34.93 -12.97
N MET A 244 12.83 -33.79 -12.91
CA MET A 244 11.60 -33.62 -12.13
C MET A 244 10.35 -34.23 -12.79
N GLY A 245 10.48 -34.96 -13.90
CA GLY A 245 9.36 -35.53 -14.63
C GLY A 245 8.48 -34.51 -15.37
N LEU A 246 8.94 -33.27 -15.51
CA LEU A 246 8.27 -32.21 -16.25
C LEU A 246 8.67 -32.24 -17.73
N GLU A 247 7.78 -31.77 -18.60
CA GLU A 247 8.09 -31.66 -20.03
C GLU A 247 9.29 -30.72 -20.26
N ALA A 248 10.31 -31.25 -20.93
CA ALA A 248 11.60 -30.62 -21.15
C ALA A 248 11.93 -30.55 -22.64
N LYS A 249 12.23 -29.34 -23.12
CA LYS A 249 12.58 -29.01 -24.50
C LYS A 249 14.09 -28.72 -24.56
N ILE A 250 14.90 -29.75 -24.77
CA ILE A 250 16.37 -29.65 -24.72
C ILE A 250 16.91 -29.05 -26.03
N PRO A 251 17.76 -28.00 -26.00
CA PRO A 251 18.44 -27.49 -27.18
C PRO A 251 19.36 -28.54 -27.83
N PRO A 252 19.35 -28.70 -29.17
CA PRO A 252 20.19 -29.66 -29.87
C PRO A 252 21.68 -29.28 -29.79
N ALA A 253 22.56 -30.29 -29.87
CA ALA A 253 24.01 -30.12 -29.75
C ALA A 253 24.59 -29.12 -30.78
N GLU A 254 24.05 -29.10 -32.00
CA GLU A 254 24.45 -28.16 -33.04
C GLU A 254 24.18 -26.70 -32.67
N LEU A 255 23.05 -26.42 -32.00
CA LEU A 255 22.69 -25.07 -31.56
C LEU A 255 23.59 -24.60 -30.40
N ILE A 256 24.00 -25.53 -29.53
CA ILE A 256 24.95 -25.26 -28.45
C ILE A 256 26.33 -24.93 -29.02
N ALA A 257 26.84 -25.77 -29.92
CA ALA A 257 28.12 -25.54 -30.59
C ALA A 257 28.15 -24.20 -31.36
N ALA A 258 27.05 -23.85 -32.03
CA ALA A 258 26.93 -22.55 -32.72
C ALA A 258 26.94 -21.35 -31.75
N GLY A 259 26.33 -21.50 -30.57
CA GLY A 259 26.38 -20.48 -29.53
C GLY A 259 27.79 -20.25 -29.00
N LYS A 260 28.54 -21.35 -28.76
CA LYS A 260 29.94 -21.29 -28.33
C LYS A 260 30.83 -20.63 -29.39
N ALA A 261 30.69 -21.03 -30.65
CA ALA A 261 31.43 -20.44 -31.76
C ALA A 261 31.16 -18.93 -31.93
N LEU A 262 29.93 -18.47 -31.68
CA LEU A 262 29.61 -17.04 -31.69
C LEU A 262 30.33 -16.30 -30.55
N LYS A 263 30.30 -16.82 -29.32
CA LYS A 263 31.00 -16.22 -28.17
C LYS A 263 32.51 -16.18 -28.40
N GLU A 264 33.10 -17.24 -28.94
CA GLU A 264 34.52 -17.29 -29.30
C GLU A 264 34.88 -16.24 -30.35
N ALA A 265 34.06 -16.09 -31.41
CA ALA A 265 34.26 -15.07 -32.45
C ALA A 265 34.14 -13.64 -31.90
N GLU A 266 33.16 -13.39 -31.02
CA GLU A 266 32.99 -12.08 -30.36
C GLU A 266 34.16 -11.75 -29.42
N THR A 267 34.66 -12.75 -28.69
CA THR A 267 35.82 -12.61 -27.80
C THR A 267 37.09 -12.34 -28.61
N ALA A 268 37.32 -13.09 -29.69
CA ALA A 268 38.45 -12.87 -30.59
C ALA A 268 38.41 -11.48 -31.26
N ARG A 269 37.21 -11.01 -31.65
CA ARG A 269 37.01 -9.64 -32.15
C ARG A 269 37.33 -8.60 -31.09
N LYS A 270 36.87 -8.80 -29.85
CA LYS A 270 37.13 -7.89 -28.74
C LYS A 270 38.63 -7.82 -28.42
N GLU A 271 39.31 -8.96 -28.35
CA GLU A 271 40.77 -8.99 -28.18
C GLU A 271 41.53 -8.31 -29.31
N ALA A 272 41.06 -8.45 -30.56
CA ALA A 272 41.65 -7.77 -31.72
C ALA A 272 41.51 -6.24 -31.60
N ILE A 273 40.36 -5.75 -31.11
CA ILE A 273 40.13 -4.32 -30.84
C ILE A 273 41.01 -3.85 -29.67
N ASP A 274 41.05 -4.61 -28.57
CA ASP A 274 41.83 -4.27 -27.37
C ASP A 274 43.35 -4.24 -27.66
N LYS A 275 43.83 -5.03 -28.62
CA LYS A 275 45.20 -5.01 -29.14
C LYS A 275 45.49 -3.86 -30.13
N GLY A 276 44.53 -2.97 -30.37
CA GLY A 276 44.70 -1.78 -31.21
C GLY A 276 44.82 -2.08 -32.71
N ILE A 277 44.25 -3.19 -33.19
CA ILE A 277 44.26 -3.53 -34.62
C ILE A 277 43.45 -2.47 -35.39
N LYS A 278 44.06 -1.90 -36.45
CA LYS A 278 43.42 -0.90 -37.31
C LYS A 278 42.18 -1.46 -38.00
N GLU A 279 41.18 -0.60 -38.22
CA GLU A 279 39.85 -0.93 -38.74
C GLU A 279 39.87 -1.78 -40.03
N GLU A 280 40.78 -1.49 -40.96
CA GLU A 280 40.97 -2.25 -42.21
C GLU A 280 41.36 -3.72 -42.01
N LYS A 281 42.01 -4.05 -40.87
CA LYS A 281 42.43 -5.41 -40.53
C LYS A 281 41.45 -6.12 -39.59
N LEU A 282 40.37 -5.47 -39.15
CA LEU A 282 39.30 -6.07 -38.36
C LEU A 282 38.29 -6.84 -39.22
N ALA A 283 38.23 -6.56 -40.53
CA ALA A 283 37.28 -7.17 -41.47
C ALA A 283 37.17 -8.71 -41.37
N PRO A 284 38.26 -9.50 -41.18
CA PRO A 284 38.16 -10.94 -40.98
C PRO A 284 37.45 -11.35 -39.68
N TYR A 285 37.64 -10.61 -38.59
CA TYR A 285 36.99 -10.85 -37.30
C TYR A 285 35.51 -10.47 -37.34
N GLU A 286 35.17 -9.38 -38.03
CA GLU A 286 33.78 -8.98 -38.24
C GLU A 286 33.02 -9.98 -39.11
N LYS A 287 33.67 -10.49 -40.17
CA LYS A 287 33.13 -11.57 -40.98
C LYS A 287 32.90 -12.84 -40.15
N ALA A 288 33.86 -13.24 -39.32
CA ALA A 288 33.73 -14.41 -38.46
C ALA A 288 32.57 -14.29 -37.46
N VAL A 289 32.39 -13.12 -36.84
CA VAL A 289 31.23 -12.85 -35.96
C VAL A 289 29.92 -12.91 -36.76
N SER A 290 29.87 -12.28 -37.94
CA SER A 290 28.68 -12.27 -38.79
C SER A 290 28.27 -13.69 -39.22
N ASP A 291 29.22 -14.49 -39.69
CA ASP A 291 28.98 -15.87 -40.16
C ASP A 291 28.52 -16.76 -38.99
N ALA A 292 29.16 -16.65 -37.81
CA ALA A 292 28.77 -17.38 -36.61
C ALA A 292 27.38 -16.94 -36.09
N GLN A 293 27.10 -15.64 -36.13
CA GLN A 293 25.82 -15.08 -35.70
C GLN A 293 24.67 -15.52 -36.61
N TYR A 294 24.91 -15.55 -37.92
CA TYR A 294 23.95 -16.05 -38.90
C TYR A 294 23.63 -17.52 -38.64
N ARG A 295 24.66 -18.36 -38.45
CA ARG A 295 24.50 -19.78 -38.18
C ARG A 295 23.75 -20.06 -36.87
N TYR A 296 24.10 -19.34 -35.80
CA TYR A 296 23.42 -19.44 -34.52
C TYR A 296 21.93 -19.05 -34.61
N ARG A 297 21.62 -17.93 -35.28
CA ARG A 297 20.23 -17.48 -35.48
C ARG A 297 19.41 -18.48 -36.29
N GLN A 298 19.97 -19.04 -37.35
CA GLN A 298 19.29 -20.05 -38.18
C GLN A 298 18.89 -21.27 -37.34
N LEU A 299 19.83 -21.82 -36.57
CA LEU A 299 19.58 -22.99 -35.71
C LEU A 299 18.63 -22.67 -34.56
N LEU A 300 18.70 -21.46 -34.00
CA LEU A 300 17.82 -21.02 -32.91
C LEU A 300 16.36 -20.88 -33.39
N THR A 301 16.14 -20.33 -34.59
CA THR A 301 14.80 -20.20 -35.18
C THR A 301 14.23 -21.58 -35.49
N LYS A 302 15.00 -22.45 -36.14
CA LYS A 302 14.59 -23.83 -36.44
C LYS A 302 14.19 -24.58 -35.16
N TRP A 303 15.01 -24.52 -34.12
CA TRP A 303 14.70 -25.15 -32.85
C TRP A 303 13.42 -24.59 -32.20
N LYS A 304 13.19 -23.27 -32.26
CA LYS A 304 11.96 -22.66 -31.73
C LYS A 304 10.70 -23.08 -32.50
N GLU A 305 10.81 -23.35 -33.79
CA GLU A 305 9.70 -23.85 -34.62
C GLU A 305 9.39 -25.31 -34.32
N GLU A 306 10.43 -26.14 -34.12
CA GLU A 306 10.31 -27.56 -33.76
C GLU A 306 9.82 -27.78 -32.31
N THR A 307 10.00 -26.78 -31.44
CA THR A 307 9.66 -26.85 -30.02
C THR A 307 8.47 -25.98 -29.61
N LYS A 308 7.69 -25.47 -30.57
CA LYS A 308 6.40 -24.82 -30.30
C LYS A 308 5.38 -25.85 -29.82
#